data_AF-A0A2G6J2R0-F1
#
_entry.id   AF-A0A2G6J2R0-F1
#
_cell.length_a   1.000
_cell.length_b   1.000
_cell.length_c   1.000
_cell.angle_alpha   90.00
_cell.angle_beta   90.00
_cell.angle_gamma   90.00
#
_symmetry.space_group_name_H-M   'P 1'
#
loop_
_entity.id
_entity.type
_entity.pdbx_description
1 polymer ?
#
loop_
_entity_poly.entity_id
_entity_poly.type
_entity_poly.pdbx_seq_one_letter_code
_entity_poly.pdbx_strand_id
1 'polypeptide(L)'
;MSEPQADVERYDLLIVSQNRNYNLVDQGTRAVVNFLASNNVVRPVDEAVASEWCEVYGAPGPDAHQAFIKGGFSGAIPPFLECAVRTGQRFVPLPYGGAEGDEIRFFIEFRGVLWRQLAPGFKNKLQRLLVTRIDLLS
;
A
#
# COMPACT_ATOMS: atom_id res chain seq x y z
N MET A 1 4.46 -30.00 -19.09
CA MET A 1 5.64 -29.11 -19.11
C MET A 1 5.09 -27.70 -19.15
N SER A 2 5.23 -26.95 -18.07
CA SER A 2 4.81 -25.55 -18.02
C SER A 2 5.81 -24.76 -18.86
N GLU A 3 5.33 -24.00 -19.85
CA GLU A 3 6.18 -23.08 -20.61
C GLU A 3 6.92 -22.16 -19.63
N PRO A 4 8.18 -21.79 -19.91
CA PRO A 4 8.88 -20.80 -19.11
C PRO A 4 8.08 -19.49 -19.22
N GLN A 5 7.43 -19.13 -18.12
CA GLN A 5 6.67 -17.90 -18.00
C GLN A 5 7.63 -16.76 -18.35
N ALA A 6 7.36 -16.05 -19.45
CA ALA A 6 8.18 -14.91 -19.87
C ALA A 6 8.42 -14.00 -18.66
N ASP A 7 9.66 -13.56 -18.48
CA ASP A 7 10.07 -12.76 -17.33
C ASP A 7 9.28 -11.44 -17.36
N VAL A 8 8.17 -11.39 -16.62
CA VAL A 8 7.26 -10.25 -16.65
C VAL A 8 7.91 -9.14 -15.85
N GLU A 9 8.20 -8.02 -16.49
CA GLU A 9 8.76 -6.85 -15.82
C GLU A 9 7.84 -6.39 -14.67
N ARG A 10 8.45 -6.16 -13.51
CA ARG A 10 7.76 -5.79 -12.28
C ARG A 10 8.41 -4.57 -11.65
N TYR A 11 7.61 -3.82 -10.91
CA TYR A 11 8.00 -2.55 -10.30
C TYR A 11 7.57 -2.48 -8.85
N ASP A 12 8.30 -1.75 -8.02
CA ASP A 12 7.86 -1.47 -6.65
C ASP A 12 7.23 -0.08 -6.58
N LEU A 13 6.09 0.03 -5.89
CA LEU A 13 5.32 1.24 -5.76
C LEU A 13 5.18 1.62 -4.30
N LEU A 14 5.70 2.79 -3.95
CA LEU A 14 5.62 3.33 -2.59
C LEU A 14 4.64 4.49 -2.54
N ILE A 15 3.66 4.39 -1.65
CA ILE A 15 2.69 5.44 -1.35
C ILE A 15 3.03 6.00 0.02
N VAL A 16 3.29 7.30 0.07
CA VAL A 16 3.71 8.03 1.25
C VAL A 16 2.77 9.21 1.47
N SER A 17 2.65 9.66 2.72
CA SER A 17 1.98 10.92 3.00
C SER A 17 2.80 12.09 2.47
N GLN A 18 2.12 13.16 2.03
CA GLN A 18 2.79 14.42 1.70
C GLN A 18 3.50 15.01 2.92
N ASN A 19 2.96 14.77 4.11
CA ASN A 19 3.62 15.09 5.37
C ASN A 19 4.45 13.89 5.83
N ARG A 20 5.78 13.99 5.78
CA ARG A 20 6.70 12.90 6.18
C ARG A 20 6.60 12.53 7.67
N ASN A 21 6.17 13.48 8.50
CA ASN A 21 5.91 13.30 9.93
C ASN A 21 4.51 12.75 10.22
N TYR A 22 3.72 12.44 9.19
CA TYR A 22 2.37 11.95 9.35
C TYR A 22 2.38 10.64 10.14
N ASN A 23 1.96 10.75 11.39
CA ASN A 23 1.83 9.64 12.30
C ASN A 23 0.38 9.15 12.24
N LEU A 24 0.19 8.00 11.61
CA LEU A 24 -1.09 7.32 11.62
C LEU A 24 -1.18 6.51 12.93
N VAL A 25 -2.03 6.95 13.85
CA VAL A 25 -2.34 6.21 15.09
C VAL A 25 -2.94 4.85 14.75
N ASP A 26 -2.84 3.87 15.64
CA ASP A 26 -3.23 2.47 15.41
C ASP A 26 -4.63 2.29 14.79
N GLN A 27 -5.60 3.13 15.16
CA GLN A 27 -6.95 3.10 14.57
C GLN A 27 -6.94 3.46 13.07
N GLY A 28 -6.10 4.39 12.66
CA GLY A 28 -5.90 4.75 11.25
C GLY A 28 -5.23 3.63 10.47
N THR A 29 -4.27 2.93 11.07
CA THR A 29 -3.62 1.74 10.47
C THR A 29 -4.65 0.68 10.13
N ARG A 30 -5.49 0.32 11.11
CA ARG A 30 -6.58 -0.62 10.91
C ARG A 30 -7.56 -0.12 9.85
N ALA A 31 -7.85 1.18 9.80
CA ALA A 31 -8.71 1.75 8.76
C ALA A 31 -8.13 1.58 7.35
N VAL A 32 -6.81 1.79 7.17
CA VAL A 32 -6.10 1.55 5.89
C VAL A 32 -6.14 0.07 5.51
N VAL A 33 -5.78 -0.81 6.43
CA VAL A 33 -5.79 -2.26 6.20
C VAL A 33 -7.21 -2.75 5.88
N ASN A 34 -8.21 -2.32 6.65
CA ASN A 34 -9.61 -2.66 6.43
C ASN A 34 -10.14 -2.10 5.11
N PHE A 35 -9.72 -0.89 4.72
CA PHE A 35 -10.06 -0.34 3.41
C PHE A 35 -9.52 -1.22 2.28
N LEU A 36 -8.25 -1.61 2.35
CA LEU A 36 -7.61 -2.46 1.33
C LEU A 36 -8.25 -3.85 1.27
N ALA A 37 -8.57 -4.43 2.43
CA ALA A 37 -9.22 -5.73 2.55
C ALA A 37 -10.68 -5.72 2.09
N SER A 38 -11.48 -4.73 2.52
CA SER A 38 -12.90 -4.61 2.15
C SER A 38 -13.13 -4.28 0.68
N ASN A 39 -12.15 -3.64 0.01
CA ASN A 39 -12.17 -3.45 -1.44
C ASN A 39 -11.56 -4.65 -2.20
N ASN A 40 -11.30 -5.78 -1.51
CA ASN A 40 -10.68 -6.99 -2.07
C ASN A 40 -9.36 -6.75 -2.80
N VAL A 41 -8.64 -5.68 -2.46
CA VAL A 41 -7.35 -5.33 -3.10
C VAL A 41 -6.21 -6.12 -2.47
N VAL A 42 -6.21 -6.21 -1.15
CA VAL A 42 -5.18 -6.89 -0.35
C VAL A 42 -5.84 -7.89 0.57
N ARG A 43 -5.25 -9.08 0.72
CA ARG A 43 -5.59 -10.04 1.78
C ARG A 43 -4.48 -9.97 2.82
N PRO A 44 -4.71 -9.39 4.00
CA PRO A 44 -3.72 -9.40 5.08
C PRO A 44 -3.35 -10.85 5.43
N VAL A 45 -2.05 -11.13 5.56
CA VAL A 45 -1.54 -12.48 5.84
C VAL A 45 -0.68 -12.53 7.11
N ASP A 46 0.00 -11.43 7.45
CA ASP A 46 0.91 -11.38 8.59
C ASP A 46 0.97 -9.96 9.16
N GLU A 47 1.38 -9.85 10.42
CA GLU A 47 1.52 -8.60 11.16
C GLU A 47 2.75 -8.64 12.07
N ALA A 48 3.65 -7.68 11.89
CA ALA A 48 4.79 -7.46 12.78
C ALA A 48 4.53 -6.22 13.65
N VAL A 49 4.49 -6.41 14.97
CA VAL A 49 4.19 -5.35 15.94
C VAL A 49 5.37 -5.14 16.89
N ALA A 50 5.73 -3.88 17.09
CA ALA A 50 6.66 -3.44 18.11
C ALA A 50 6.04 -2.30 18.94
N SER A 51 6.73 -1.85 19.99
CA SER A 51 6.24 -0.80 20.89
C SER A 51 5.97 0.54 20.19
N GLU A 52 6.65 0.82 19.08
CA GLU A 52 6.59 2.11 18.38
C GLU A 52 6.15 2.02 16.93
N TRP A 53 5.89 0.81 16.41
CA TRP A 53 5.52 0.62 15.00
C TRP A 53 4.75 -0.68 14.77
N CYS A 54 3.99 -0.70 13.68
CA CYS A 54 3.25 -1.84 13.18
C CYS A 54 3.47 -1.95 11.67
N GLU A 55 3.72 -3.16 11.17
CA GLU A 55 3.69 -3.49 9.76
C GLU A 55 2.70 -4.61 9.50
N VAL A 56 1.78 -4.39 8.58
CA VAL A 56 0.84 -5.42 8.11
C VAL A 56 1.22 -5.81 6.69
N TYR A 57 1.46 -7.10 6.48
CA TYR A 57 1.77 -7.67 5.18
C TYR A 57 0.54 -8.34 4.59
N GLY A 58 0.42 -8.30 3.26
CA GLY A 58 -0.73 -8.85 2.56
C GLY A 58 -0.42 -9.30 1.14
N ALA A 59 -1.12 -10.36 0.73
CA ALA A 59 -1.09 -10.87 -0.62
C ALA A 59 -2.15 -10.15 -1.49
N PRO A 60 -2.06 -10.26 -2.84
CA PRO A 60 -3.13 -9.80 -3.72
C PRO A 60 -4.49 -10.42 -3.39
N GLY A 61 -5.51 -9.57 -3.31
CA GLY A 61 -6.91 -9.98 -3.25
C GLY A 61 -7.54 -10.17 -4.65
N PRO A 62 -8.78 -10.68 -4.72
CA PRO A 62 -9.47 -10.93 -5.99
C PRO A 62 -9.57 -9.69 -6.90
N ASP A 63 -9.73 -8.51 -6.31
CA ASP A 63 -9.91 -7.24 -7.02
C ASP A 63 -8.63 -6.38 -6.99
N ALA A 64 -7.47 -6.97 -6.69
CA ALA A 64 -6.16 -6.27 -6.69
C ALA A 64 -5.91 -5.45 -7.96
N HIS A 65 -6.37 -5.94 -9.11
CA HIS A 65 -6.22 -5.28 -10.40
C HIS A 65 -6.95 -3.94 -10.50
N GLN A 66 -8.00 -3.72 -9.69
CA GLN A 66 -8.78 -2.46 -9.66
C GLN A 66 -8.00 -1.30 -9.03
N ALA A 67 -6.93 -1.60 -8.27
CA ALA A 67 -6.07 -0.56 -7.69
C ALA A 67 -5.19 0.14 -8.73
N PHE A 68 -5.04 -0.43 -9.93
CA PHE A 68 -4.12 0.02 -10.97
C PHE A 68 -4.90 0.42 -12.23
N ILE A 69 -4.35 1.34 -13.04
CA ILE A 69 -4.96 1.69 -14.32
C ILE A 69 -4.94 0.44 -15.20
N LYS A 70 -6.14 -0.10 -15.44
CA LYS A 70 -6.40 -1.32 -16.20
C LYS A 70 -5.85 -1.20 -17.62
N GLY A 71 -4.60 -1.60 -17.83
CA GLY A 71 -4.28 -2.32 -19.06
C GLY A 71 -4.99 -3.66 -18.95
N GLY A 72 -6.07 -3.86 -19.71
CA GLY A 72 -7.01 -5.00 -19.65
C GLY A 72 -6.44 -6.27 -19.01
N PHE A 73 -6.76 -6.52 -17.73
CA PHE A 73 -6.31 -7.72 -17.04
C PHE A 73 -7.39 -8.79 -17.05
N SER A 74 -7.07 -9.94 -17.64
CA SER A 74 -7.85 -11.20 -17.59
C SER A 74 -6.93 -12.41 -17.37
N GLY A 75 -5.71 -12.19 -16.87
CA GLY A 75 -4.66 -13.19 -16.80
C GLY A 75 -4.60 -13.92 -15.45
N ALA A 76 -3.82 -15.00 -15.39
CA ALA A 76 -3.54 -15.75 -14.16
C ALA A 76 -2.45 -15.10 -13.27
N ILE A 77 -1.82 -14.01 -13.73
CA ILE A 77 -0.64 -13.41 -13.10
C ILE A 77 -1.04 -12.35 -12.07
N PRO A 78 -0.61 -12.45 -10.80
CA PRO A 78 -1.05 -11.50 -9.79
C PRO A 78 -0.57 -10.05 -10.08
N PRO A 79 -1.44 -9.03 -9.89
CA PRO A 79 -1.14 -7.61 -10.09
C PRO A 79 0.08 -7.07 -9.35
N PHE A 80 0.35 -7.61 -8.17
CA PHE A 80 1.53 -7.35 -7.34
C PHE A 80 1.89 -8.65 -6.61
N LEU A 81 3.03 -8.73 -5.95
CA LEU A 81 3.46 -9.93 -5.21
C LEU A 81 3.16 -9.80 -3.72
N GLU A 82 3.45 -8.63 -3.16
CA GLU A 82 3.29 -8.35 -1.73
C GLU A 82 2.83 -6.90 -1.54
N CYS A 83 2.03 -6.67 -0.50
CA CYS A 83 1.68 -5.34 -0.02
C CYS A 83 2.11 -5.22 1.44
N ALA A 84 2.76 -4.12 1.81
CA ALA A 84 3.08 -3.80 3.19
C ALA A 84 2.47 -2.45 3.57
N VAL A 85 1.83 -2.39 4.74
CA VAL A 85 1.35 -1.14 5.35
C VAL A 85 2.14 -0.92 6.63
N ARG A 86 3.04 0.06 6.63
CA ARG A 86 3.81 0.45 7.82
C ARG A 86 3.25 1.71 8.45
N THR A 87 3.13 1.69 9.77
CA THR A 87 2.78 2.87 10.58
C THR A 87 3.59 2.88 11.88
N GLY A 88 3.68 4.04 12.53
CA GLY A 88 4.29 4.13 13.85
C GLY A 88 4.80 5.50 14.23
N GLN A 89 5.28 5.60 15.46
CA GLN A 89 5.94 6.79 16.00
C GLN A 89 7.41 6.87 15.58
N ARG A 90 8.01 5.73 15.26
CA ARG A 90 9.42 5.65 14.85
C ARG A 90 9.58 5.95 13.37
N PHE A 91 10.46 6.90 13.07
CA PHE A 91 10.94 7.15 11.71
C PHE A 91 11.76 5.96 11.19
N VAL A 92 11.60 5.68 9.90
CA VAL A 92 12.46 4.75 9.18
C VAL A 92 12.98 5.43 7.91
N PRO A 93 14.17 5.03 7.42
CA PRO A 93 14.66 5.44 6.12
C PRO A 93 13.62 5.13 5.04
N LEU A 94 13.43 6.07 4.13
CA LEU A 94 12.56 5.89 2.98
C LEU A 94 13.12 4.76 2.09
N PRO A 95 12.35 3.70 1.80
CA PRO A 95 12.86 2.56 1.04
C PRO A 95 13.41 2.93 -0.35
N TYR A 96 12.75 3.85 -1.05
CA TYR A 96 13.15 4.37 -2.36
C TYR A 96 12.32 5.61 -2.75
N GLY A 97 12.78 6.34 -3.77
CA GLY A 97 12.02 7.44 -4.40
C GLY A 97 12.07 8.80 -3.72
N GLY A 98 12.93 8.99 -2.72
CA GLY A 98 13.24 10.30 -2.11
C GLY A 98 14.74 10.58 -2.06
N ALA A 99 15.12 11.66 -1.39
CA ALA A 99 16.52 12.02 -1.23
C ALA A 99 17.23 11.08 -0.24
N GLU A 100 18.55 11.00 -0.35
CA GLU A 100 19.37 10.27 0.62
C GLU A 100 19.16 10.87 2.02
N GLY A 101 18.84 10.02 3.00
CA GLY A 101 18.53 10.43 4.37
C GLY A 101 17.07 10.83 4.62
N ASP A 102 16.19 10.76 3.61
CA ASP A 102 14.75 10.95 3.86
C ASP A 102 14.20 9.86 4.77
N GLU A 103 13.40 10.27 5.75
CA GLU A 103 12.73 9.37 6.68
C GLU A 103 11.22 9.55 6.65
N ILE A 104 10.50 8.48 6.98
CA ILE A 104 9.04 8.44 7.03
C ILE A 104 8.53 7.60 8.20
N ARG A 105 7.30 7.88 8.62
CA ARG A 105 6.57 7.10 9.64
C ARG A 105 5.47 6.21 9.09
N PHE A 106 5.00 6.54 7.89
CA PHE A 106 3.87 5.88 7.25
C PHE A 106 4.18 5.61 5.78
N PHE A 107 3.92 4.38 5.34
CA PHE A 107 3.85 4.05 3.93
C PHE A 107 2.89 2.90 3.65
N ILE A 108 2.43 2.84 2.39
CA ILE A 108 1.88 1.64 1.78
C ILE A 108 2.83 1.27 0.64
N GLU A 109 3.38 0.07 0.68
CA GLU A 109 4.28 -0.46 -0.33
C GLU A 109 3.55 -1.57 -1.09
N PHE A 110 3.59 -1.55 -2.41
CA PHE A 110 3.24 -2.68 -3.26
C PHE A 110 4.52 -3.14 -3.97
N ARG A 111 4.93 -4.38 -3.73
CA ARG A 111 6.12 -4.96 -4.35
C ARG A 111 5.75 -5.81 -5.54
N GLY A 112 6.59 -5.78 -6.57
CA GLY A 112 6.45 -6.61 -7.74
C GLY A 112 5.19 -6.32 -8.56
N VAL A 113 4.79 -5.05 -8.66
CA VAL A 113 3.59 -4.58 -9.38
C VAL A 113 3.78 -4.67 -10.89
N LEU A 114 2.75 -5.12 -11.61
CA LEU A 114 2.74 -5.17 -13.07
C LEU A 114 2.61 -3.80 -13.74
N TRP A 115 1.96 -2.85 -13.06
CA TRP A 115 1.63 -1.53 -13.62
C TRP A 115 2.14 -0.41 -12.72
N ARG A 116 2.82 0.56 -13.35
CA ARG A 116 3.42 1.70 -12.65
C ARG A 116 2.41 2.76 -12.17
N GLN A 117 1.13 2.65 -12.55
CA GLN A 117 0.13 3.70 -12.30
C GLN A 117 -1.09 3.17 -11.53
N LEU A 118 -1.42 3.85 -10.42
CA LEU A 118 -2.64 3.62 -9.66
C LEU A 118 -3.86 4.15 -10.41
N ALA A 119 -4.97 3.42 -10.31
CA ALA A 119 -6.26 3.87 -10.83
C ALA A 119 -6.68 5.19 -10.16
N PRO A 120 -7.20 6.20 -10.91
CA PRO A 120 -7.62 7.47 -10.33
C PRO A 120 -8.64 7.30 -9.19
N GLY A 121 -9.60 6.38 -9.33
CA GLY A 121 -10.59 6.09 -8.30
C GLY A 121 -9.96 5.53 -7.01
N PHE A 122 -8.96 4.65 -7.14
CA PHE A 122 -8.24 4.09 -6.00
C PHE A 122 -7.36 5.16 -5.33
N LYS A 123 -6.62 5.94 -6.12
CA LYS A 123 -5.83 7.09 -5.63
C LYS A 123 -6.68 8.07 -4.82
N ASN A 124 -7.85 8.45 -5.36
CA ASN A 124 -8.77 9.38 -4.69
C ASN A 124 -9.30 8.83 -3.36
N LYS A 125 -9.63 7.53 -3.30
CA LYS A 125 -10.07 6.87 -2.07
C LYS A 125 -8.96 6.85 -1.01
N LEU A 126 -7.73 6.49 -1.39
CA LEU A 126 -6.57 6.52 -0.49
C LEU A 126 -6.28 7.94 0.01
N GLN A 127 -6.29 8.94 -0.87
CA GLN A 127 -6.07 10.33 -0.46
C GLN A 127 -7.10 10.80 0.55
N ARG A 128 -8.39 10.47 0.37
CA ARG A 128 -9.43 10.78 1.35
C ARG A 128 -9.16 10.10 2.68
N LEU A 129 -8.82 8.80 2.66
CA LEU A 129 -8.53 8.05 3.88
C LEU A 129 -7.38 8.64 4.69
N LEU A 130 -6.34 9.14 4.00
CA LEU A 130 -5.14 9.71 4.63
C LEU A 130 -5.29 11.20 5.03
N VAL A 131 -6.25 11.93 4.45
CA VAL A 131 -6.45 13.37 4.69
C VAL A 131 -7.65 13.67 5.62
N THR A 132 -8.43 12.66 6.03
CA THR A 132 -9.66 12.92 6.79
C THR A 132 -9.38 13.34 8.23
N ARG A 133 -9.58 14.63 8.52
CA ARG A 133 -9.87 15.18 9.85
C ARG A 133 -11.34 15.60 9.88
N ILE A 134 -12.15 14.98 10.75
CA ILE A 134 -13.51 15.42 11.04
C ILE A 134 -13.45 16.11 12.41
N ASP A 135 -13.44 17.45 12.41
CA ASP A 135 -13.66 18.23 13.62
C ASP A 135 -15.18 18.47 13.75
N LEU A 136 -15.80 17.88 14.78
CA LEU A 136 -17.14 18.26 15.21
C LEU A 136 -16.98 19.24 16.38
N LEU A 137 -17.36 20.50 16.16
CA LEU A 137 -17.53 21.47 17.25
C LEU A 137 -18.83 21.14 17.99
N SER A 138 -18.75 21.02 19.32
CA SER A 138 -19.87 21.24 20.22
C SER A 138 -19.98 22.71 20.57
#